data_AF-A0AAW5B774-F1
#
_entry.id   AF-A0AAW5B774-F1
#
_cell.length_a   1.000
_cell.length_b   1.000
_cell.length_c   1.000
_cell.angle_alpha   90.00
_cell.angle_beta   90.00
_cell.angle_gamma   90.00
#
_symmetry.space_group_name_H-M   'P 1'
#
loop_
_entity.id
_entity.type
_entity.pdbx_description
1 polymer ?
#
loop_
_entity_poly.entity_id
_entity_poly.type
_entity_poly.pdbx_seq_one_letter_code
_entity_poly.pdbx_strand_id
1 'polypeptide(L)'
;MIETVLTIGGVTAAILVAISLFISKAVSKDKYIGYFPSFIVALAGGVFIVLAALAGKADIMGLGYGGWGIAFLFAAAAGILITTILDSSANAEA
;
A
#
# COMPACT_ATOMS: atom_id res chain seq x y z
N MET A 1 -8.63 17.40 -1.80
CA MET A 1 -8.88 16.03 -2.33
C MET A 1 -7.59 15.39 -2.82
N ILE A 2 -6.94 15.89 -3.88
CA ILE A 2 -5.68 15.31 -4.40
C ILE A 2 -4.56 15.38 -3.36
N GLU A 3 -4.36 16.54 -2.73
CA GLU A 3 -3.36 16.71 -1.67
C GLU A 3 -3.55 15.71 -0.52
N THR A 4 -4.75 15.64 0.04
CA THR A 4 -5.11 14.71 1.13
C THR A 4 -4.84 13.24 0.76
N VAL A 5 -5.19 12.83 -0.46
CA VAL A 5 -4.96 11.47 -0.97
C VAL A 5 -3.46 11.19 -1.11
N LEU A 6 -2.68 12.15 -1.62
CA LEU A 6 -1.23 12.02 -1.73
C LEU A 6 -0.55 11.99 -0.36
N THR A 7 -1.01 12.79 0.61
CA THR A 7 -0.47 12.78 1.97
C THR A 7 -0.75 11.45 2.65
N ILE A 8 -2.01 11.00 2.69
CA ILE A 8 -2.38 9.73 3.33
C ILE A 8 -1.75 8.55 2.59
N GLY A 9 -1.82 8.55 1.27
CA GLY A 9 -1.21 7.52 0.44
C GLY A 9 0.31 7.45 0.62
N GLY A 10 1.00 8.59 0.66
CA GLY A 10 2.44 8.67 0.88
C GLY A 10 2.88 8.18 2.26
N VAL A 11 2.18 8.59 3.32
CA VAL A 11 2.45 8.10 4.69
C VAL A 11 2.19 6.60 4.78
N THR A 12 1.08 6.12 4.20
CA THR A 12 0.74 4.69 4.17
C THR A 12 1.78 3.89 3.39
N ALA A 13 2.29 4.42 2.27
CA ALA A 13 3.35 3.79 1.49
C ALA A 13 4.65 3.64 2.30
N ALA A 14 5.05 4.69 3.02
CA ALA A 14 6.25 4.65 3.85
C ALA A 14 6.14 3.57 4.95
N ILE A 15 4.97 3.47 5.59
CA ILE A 15 4.69 2.43 6.58
C ILE A 15 4.74 1.04 5.94
N LEU A 16 4.13 0.87 4.77
CA LEU A 16 4.14 -0.41 4.05
C LEU A 16 5.56 -0.86 3.72
N VAL A 17 6.39 0.02 3.19
CA VAL A 17 7.79 -0.28 2.89
C VAL A 17 8.55 -0.70 4.16
N ALA A 18 8.36 0.03 5.27
CA ALA A 18 9.01 -0.32 6.53
C ALA A 18 8.60 -1.71 7.04
N ILE A 19 7.30 -2.03 6.97
CA ILE A 19 6.76 -3.36 7.34
C ILE A 19 7.31 -4.44 6.39
N SER A 20 7.25 -4.20 5.08
CA SER A 20 7.77 -5.11 4.06
C SER A 20 9.24 -5.45 4.29
N LEU A 21 10.07 -4.46 4.58
CA LEU A 21 11.50 -4.67 4.87
C LEU A 21 11.71 -5.45 6.17
N PHE A 22 10.92 -5.18 7.21
CA PHE A 22 11.00 -5.91 8.46
C PHE A 22 10.63 -7.38 8.26
N ILE A 23 9.53 -7.66 7.54
CA ILE A 23 9.06 -9.02 7.28
C ILE A 23 10.05 -9.79 6.40
N SER A 24 10.56 -9.18 5.32
CA SER A 24 11.58 -9.81 4.46
C SER A 24 12.85 -10.19 5.23
N LYS A 25 13.24 -9.40 6.23
CA LYS A 25 14.40 -9.72 7.09
C LYS A 25 14.08 -10.77 8.16
N ALA A 26 12.88 -10.72 8.75
CA ALA A 26 12.48 -11.62 9.82
C ALA A 26 12.13 -13.04 9.32
N VAL A 27 11.59 -13.14 8.10
CA VAL A 27 11.10 -14.39 7.51
C VAL A 27 11.95 -14.74 6.28
N SER A 28 13.08 -15.39 6.53
CA SER A 28 14.12 -15.67 5.52
C SER A 28 13.79 -16.77 4.49
N LYS A 29 12.64 -17.43 4.60
CA LYS A 29 12.34 -18.65 3.82
C LYS A 29 11.48 -18.43 2.58
N ASP A 30 10.79 -17.29 2.48
CA ASP A 30 9.87 -17.03 1.36
C ASP A 30 10.26 -15.74 0.64
N LYS A 31 10.58 -15.87 -0.65
CA LYS A 31 11.05 -14.77 -1.50
C LYS A 31 10.01 -13.66 -1.69
N TYR A 32 8.72 -13.95 -1.48
CA TYR A 32 7.64 -13.03 -1.82
C TYR A 32 6.92 -12.44 -0.60
N ILE A 33 7.32 -12.80 0.61
CA ILE A 33 6.59 -12.41 1.82
C ILE A 33 6.64 -10.89 2.08
N GLY A 34 7.70 -10.22 1.61
CA GLY A 34 7.82 -8.76 1.67
C GLY A 34 6.74 -8.00 0.88
N TYR A 35 6.13 -8.62 -0.13
CA TYR A 35 5.10 -7.98 -0.95
C TYR A 35 3.70 -8.08 -0.34
N PHE A 36 3.51 -9.00 0.60
CA PHE A 36 2.20 -9.33 1.17
C PHE A 36 1.50 -8.13 1.83
N PRO A 37 2.16 -7.26 2.62
CA PRO A 37 1.53 -6.07 3.18
C PRO A 37 0.92 -5.16 2.12
N SER A 38 1.65 -4.91 1.03
CA SER A 38 1.19 -4.05 -0.06
C SER A 38 0.02 -4.67 -0.81
N PHE A 39 0.00 -5.99 -1.01
CA PHE A 39 -1.15 -6.69 -1.59
C PHE A 39 -2.41 -6.60 -0.72
N ILE A 40 -2.28 -6.75 0.60
CA ILE A 40 -3.41 -6.58 1.52
C ILE A 40 -4.00 -5.17 1.40
N VAL A 41 -3.15 -4.14 1.37
CA VAL A 41 -3.61 -2.76 1.22
C VAL A 41 -4.22 -2.49 -0.15
N ALA A 42 -3.70 -3.10 -1.23
CA ALA A 42 -4.33 -3.02 -2.55
C ALA A 42 -5.76 -3.59 -2.53
N LEU A 43 -5.95 -4.75 -1.90
CA LEU A 43 -7.27 -5.38 -1.76
C LEU A 43 -8.22 -4.50 -0.93
N ALA A 44 -7.75 -3.94 0.18
CA ALA A 44 -8.52 -2.99 0.98
C ALA A 44 -8.92 -1.77 0.13
N GLY A 45 -7.99 -1.21 -0.64
CA GLY A 45 -8.28 -0.12 -1.58
C GLY A 45 -9.36 -0.48 -2.60
N GLY A 46 -9.30 -1.68 -3.16
CA GLY A 46 -10.33 -2.23 -4.05
C GLY A 46 -11.70 -2.30 -3.37
N VAL A 47 -11.77 -2.80 -2.13
CA VAL A 47 -13.02 -2.84 -1.34
C VAL A 47 -13.57 -1.43 -1.14
N PHE A 48 -12.73 -0.46 -0.80
CA PHE A 48 -13.14 0.94 -0.64
C PHE A 48 -13.68 1.56 -1.93
N ILE A 49 -13.09 1.24 -3.10
CA ILE A 49 -13.63 1.66 -4.41
C ILE A 49 -15.00 1.05 -4.67
N VAL A 50 -15.18 -0.25 -4.40
CA VAL A 50 -16.48 -0.92 -4.57
C VAL A 50 -17.52 -0.31 -3.64
N LEU A 51 -17.16 -0.05 -2.38
CA LEU A 51 -18.04 0.63 -1.42
C LEU A 51 -18.38 2.06 -1.87
N ALA A 52 -17.47 2.78 -2.52
CA ALA A 52 -17.77 4.10 -3.06
C ALA A 52 -18.85 4.08 -4.15
N ALA A 53 -18.97 2.98 -4.90
CA ALA A 53 -19.99 2.80 -5.93
C ALA A 53 -21.33 2.29 -5.38
N LEU A 54 -21.31 1.54 -4.27
CA LEU A 54 -22.48 0.85 -3.73
C LEU A 54 -23.08 1.54 -2.50
N ALA A 55 -22.24 2.11 -1.65
CA ALA A 55 -22.66 2.82 -0.46
C ALA A 55 -22.82 4.31 -0.76
N GLY A 56 -23.82 4.95 -0.16
CA GLY A 56 -24.01 6.39 -0.22
C GLY A 56 -22.81 7.16 0.36
N LYS A 57 -22.90 8.49 0.35
CA LYS A 57 -21.82 9.35 0.86
C LYS A 57 -21.53 9.04 2.34
N ALA A 58 -20.35 8.49 2.60
CA ALA A 58 -19.75 8.42 3.93
C ALA A 58 -18.46 9.24 3.91
N ASP A 59 -18.17 9.93 4.99
CA ASP A 59 -16.93 10.68 5.21
C ASP A 59 -16.20 10.08 6.41
N ILE A 60 -14.98 9.63 6.19
CA ILE A 60 -14.12 9.05 7.21
C ILE A 60 -12.85 9.91 7.24
N MET A 61 -12.65 10.64 8.33
CA MET A 61 -11.49 11.53 8.54
C MET A 61 -11.23 12.52 7.38
N GLY A 62 -12.29 13.05 6.76
CA GLY A 62 -12.18 14.04 5.68
C GLY A 62 -12.03 13.42 4.28
N LEU A 63 -12.16 12.10 4.15
CA LEU A 63 -12.18 11.38 2.89
C LEU A 63 -13.36 10.42 2.84
N GLY A 64 -14.09 10.44 1.72
CA GLY A 64 -15.05 9.38 1.43
C GLY A 64 -14.40 8.07 1.01
N TYR A 65 -15.22 7.02 0.86
CA TYR A 65 -14.74 5.70 0.47
C TYR A 65 -13.86 5.71 -0.79
N GLY A 66 -14.21 6.51 -1.80
CA GLY A 66 -13.40 6.64 -3.01
C GLY A 66 -12.02 7.26 -2.77
N GLY A 67 -11.93 8.23 -1.85
CA GLY A 67 -10.66 8.86 -1.47
C GLY A 67 -9.72 7.89 -0.74
N TRP A 68 -10.26 7.13 0.21
CA TRP A 68 -9.52 6.05 0.88
C TRP A 68 -9.09 4.95 -0.07
N GLY A 69 -9.97 4.56 -1.01
CA GLY A 69 -9.67 3.58 -2.04
C GLY A 69 -8.47 3.98 -2.89
N ILE A 70 -8.47 5.21 -3.42
CA ILE A 70 -7.36 5.72 -4.23
C ILE A 70 -6.07 5.84 -3.39
N ALA A 71 -6.16 6.35 -2.16
CA ALA A 71 -5.00 6.48 -1.28
C ALA A 71 -4.33 5.13 -1.00
N PHE A 72 -5.12 4.08 -0.72
CA PHE A 72 -4.61 2.74 -0.48
C PHE A 72 -4.04 2.07 -1.73
N LEU A 73 -4.70 2.21 -2.88
CA LEU A 73 -4.17 1.70 -4.15
C LEU A 73 -2.86 2.38 -4.53
N PHE A 74 -2.75 3.70 -4.34
CA PHE A 74 -1.51 4.44 -4.53
C PHE A 74 -0.42 3.95 -3.58
N ALA A 75 -0.74 3.81 -2.30
CA ALA A 75 0.21 3.35 -1.28
C ALA A 75 0.73 1.95 -1.57
N ALA A 76 -0.15 1.03 -1.98
CA ALA A 76 0.19 -0.33 -2.35
C ALA A 76 1.10 -0.37 -3.59
N ALA A 77 0.79 0.41 -4.62
CA ALA A 77 1.62 0.51 -5.82
C ALA A 77 3.03 1.02 -5.48
N ALA A 78 3.12 2.10 -4.70
CA ALA A 78 4.39 2.64 -4.24
C ALA A 78 5.17 1.63 -3.39
N GLY A 79 4.49 0.94 -2.47
CA GLY A 79 5.09 -0.12 -1.64
C GLY A 79 5.68 -1.24 -2.49
N ILE A 80 4.93 -1.78 -3.45
CA ILE A 80 5.40 -2.84 -4.36
C ILE A 80 6.62 -2.37 -5.17
N LEU A 81 6.57 -1.16 -5.73
CA LEU A 81 7.68 -0.62 -6.53
C LEU A 81 8.96 -0.48 -5.69
N ILE A 82 8.85 0.10 -4.49
CA ILE A 82 10.01 0.29 -3.61
C ILE A 82 10.55 -1.06 -3.14
N THR A 83 9.70 -2.00 -2.72
CA THR A 83 10.14 -3.36 -2.36
C THR A 83 10.84 -4.05 -3.53
N THR A 84 10.32 -3.93 -4.74
CA THR A 84 10.95 -4.49 -5.96
C THR A 84 12.34 -3.92 -6.19
N ILE A 85 12.51 -2.60 -6.04
CA ILE A 85 13.82 -1.94 -6.20
C ILE A 85 14.80 -2.46 -5.16
N LEU A 86 14.39 -2.51 -3.89
CA LEU A 86 15.26 -2.95 -2.80
C LEU A 86 15.67 -4.42 -2.93
N ASP A 87 14.73 -5.29 -3.31
CA ASP A 87 15.02 -6.70 -3.60
C ASP A 87 15.95 -6.84 -4.81
N SER A 88 15.75 -6.06 -5.88
CA SER A 88 16.62 -6.09 -7.05
C SER A 88 18.04 -5.63 -6.72
N SER A 89 18.19 -4.60 -5.89
CA SER A 89 19.51 -4.13 -5.43
C SER A 89 20.21 -5.18 -4.56
N ALA A 90 19.51 -5.78 -3.61
CA ALA A 90 20.08 -6.81 -2.73
C ALA A 90 20.57 -8.06 -3.49
N ASN A 91 19.91 -8.42 -4.60
CA ASN A 91 20.33 -9.55 -5.43
C ASN A 91 21.42 -9.18 -6.45
N ALA A 92 21.61 -7.90 -6.79
CA ALA A 92 22.65 -7.45 -7.71
C ALA A 92 24.03 -7.31 -7.03
N GLU A 93 24.04 -7.17 -5.70
CA GLU A 93 25.26 -7.09 -4.87
C GLU A 93 25.76 -8.48 -4.38
N ALA A 94 25.06 -9.57 -4.72
CA ALA A 94 25.37 -10.95 -4.35
C ALA A 94 26.02 -11.74 -5.48
#